data_AF-A0A7S0QQ83-F1
#
_entry.id   AF-A0A7S0QQ83-F1
#
_cell.length_a   1.000
_cell.length_b   1.000
_cell.length_c   1.000
_cell.angle_alpha   90.00
_cell.angle_beta   90.00
_cell.angle_gamma   90.00
#
_symmetry.space_group_name_H-M   'P 1'
#
loop_
_entity.id
_entity.type
_entity.pdbx_description
1 polymer ?
#
loop_
_entity_poly.entity_id
_entity_poly.type
_entity_poly.pdbx_seq_one_letter_code
_entity_poly.pdbx_strand_id
1 'polypeptide(L)'
;EGDPVHSERFCHDITMSDDNGTVLVNALRGDIVKFHQLSGGSIEAIGMLFSELAKQALPPQVICELLGFNKEEVKAAFEAGKPPTATEEQLINAVKQSVDPEDSVESYAPVLSKHIKRFENAQTVMAELTGQLTEFHTKAGGDVGKISALFSDLTPEPQKGKPIPAGMINALLRIDPKAAVCSVESFIACFRRNLDVADTVDIIRPVLLEHIAK
;
A
#
# COMPACT_ATOMS: atom_id res chain seq x y z
N GLU A 1 -40.08 35.44 56.11
CA GLU A 1 -38.70 35.47 55.57
C GLU A 1 -38.10 34.08 55.71
N GLY A 2 -37.61 33.51 54.62
CA GLY A 2 -36.94 32.19 54.60
C GLY A 2 -37.45 31.28 53.48
N ASP A 3 -37.17 31.64 52.23
CA ASP A 3 -37.40 30.81 51.04
C ASP A 3 -36.60 29.49 51.09
N PRO A 4 -37.11 28.39 50.51
CA PRO A 4 -36.35 27.18 50.28
C PRO A 4 -35.49 27.35 49.02
N VAL A 5 -34.16 27.31 49.16
CA VAL A 5 -33.26 27.31 48.01
C VAL A 5 -33.37 25.97 47.28
N HIS A 6 -34.01 26.03 46.11
CA HIS A 6 -33.89 25.06 45.04
C HIS A 6 -32.41 24.82 44.71
N SER A 7 -31.89 23.63 45.04
CA SER A 7 -30.68 23.11 44.43
C SER A 7 -31.05 22.55 43.06
N GLU A 8 -30.99 23.42 42.05
CA GLU A 8 -31.17 23.06 40.65
C GLU A 8 -29.99 22.19 40.17
N ARG A 9 -30.40 21.15 39.45
CA ARG A 9 -29.61 20.27 38.58
C ARG A 9 -28.48 21.01 37.86
N PHE A 10 -27.24 20.72 38.23
CA PHE A 10 -26.12 20.75 37.29
C PHE A 10 -25.91 19.33 36.75
N CYS A 11 -26.75 18.94 35.78
CA CYS A 11 -26.31 17.96 34.79
C CYS A 11 -25.23 18.67 33.96
N HIS A 12 -23.95 18.47 34.31
CA HIS A 12 -22.89 18.62 33.34
C HIS A 12 -23.11 17.53 32.29
N ASP A 13 -23.83 17.86 31.22
CA ASP A 13 -23.64 17.19 29.95
C ASP A 13 -22.19 17.46 29.54
N ILE A 14 -21.30 16.56 29.95
CA ILE A 14 -20.01 16.39 29.28
C ILE A 14 -20.38 15.82 27.91
N THR A 15 -20.63 16.71 26.94
CA THR A 15 -20.41 16.34 25.55
C THR A 15 -18.95 15.94 25.49
N MET A 16 -18.68 14.64 25.46
CA MET A 16 -17.39 14.12 25.01
C MET A 16 -17.22 14.66 23.60
N SER A 17 -16.47 15.76 23.46
CA SER A 17 -16.01 16.19 22.17
C SER A 17 -15.18 15.03 21.65
N ASP A 18 -15.70 14.30 20.67
CA ASP A 18 -14.94 13.27 19.98
C ASP A 18 -13.59 13.89 19.58
N ASP A 19 -12.49 13.20 19.91
CA ASP A 19 -11.17 13.63 19.46
C ASP A 19 -11.15 13.68 17.91
N ASN A 20 -10.35 14.58 17.33
CA ASN A 20 -10.35 14.82 15.86
C ASN A 20 -10.16 13.51 15.07
N GLY A 21 -9.33 12.60 15.61
CA GLY A 21 -9.11 11.27 15.06
C GLY A 21 -10.38 10.40 15.02
N THR A 22 -11.23 10.45 16.04
CA THR A 22 -12.51 9.72 16.10
C THR A 22 -13.48 10.25 15.04
N VAL A 23 -13.58 11.58 14.91
CA VAL A 23 -14.44 12.21 13.90
C VAL A 23 -13.99 11.81 12.49
N LEU A 24 -12.69 11.91 12.21
CA LEU A 24 -12.12 11.57 10.91
C LEU A 24 -12.28 10.09 10.57
N VAL A 25 -11.96 9.19 11.50
CA VAL A 25 -12.11 7.74 11.30
C VAL A 25 -13.57 7.39 11.07
N ASN A 26 -14.52 7.98 11.80
CA ASN A 26 -15.93 7.72 11.60
C ASN A 26 -16.39 8.17 10.21
N ALA A 27 -15.93 9.33 9.73
CA ALA A 27 -16.25 9.85 8.41
C ALA A 27 -15.65 8.99 7.27
N LEU A 28 -14.43 8.49 7.45
CA LEU A 28 -13.67 7.75 6.42
C LEU A 28 -13.67 6.24 6.59
N ARG A 29 -14.43 5.70 7.55
CA ARG A 29 -14.38 4.27 7.92
C ARG A 29 -14.54 3.34 6.71
N GLY A 30 -15.50 3.64 5.83
CA GLY A 30 -15.75 2.83 4.63
C GLY A 30 -14.53 2.73 3.72
N ASP A 31 -13.84 3.86 3.49
CA ASP A 31 -12.64 3.91 2.66
C ASP A 31 -11.45 3.25 3.36
N ILE A 32 -11.31 3.39 4.68
CA ILE A 32 -10.23 2.74 5.45
C ILE A 32 -10.37 1.21 5.36
N VAL A 33 -11.59 0.70 5.57
CA VAL A 33 -11.92 -0.73 5.45
C VAL A 33 -11.67 -1.21 4.02
N LYS A 34 -12.11 -0.45 3.02
CA LYS A 34 -11.90 -0.80 1.61
C LYS A 34 -10.41 -0.86 1.27
N PHE A 35 -9.63 0.13 1.69
CA PHE A 35 -8.18 0.13 1.52
C PHE A 35 -7.53 -1.09 2.20
N HIS A 36 -7.96 -1.44 3.42
CA HIS A 36 -7.46 -2.64 4.12
C HIS A 36 -7.70 -3.91 3.31
N GLN A 37 -8.94 -4.11 2.86
CA GLN A 37 -9.33 -5.28 2.06
C GLN A 37 -8.53 -5.39 0.76
N LEU A 38 -8.35 -4.27 0.06
CA LEU A 38 -7.61 -4.23 -1.20
C LEU A 38 -6.09 -4.45 -1.02
N SER A 39 -5.53 -3.92 0.05
CA SER A 39 -4.10 -4.05 0.38
C SER A 39 -3.73 -5.36 1.07
N GLY A 40 -4.73 -6.09 1.60
CA GLY A 40 -4.53 -7.29 2.41
C GLY A 40 -3.77 -7.02 3.72
N GLY A 41 -3.86 -5.80 4.27
CA GLY A 41 -3.12 -5.41 5.47
C GLY A 41 -1.60 -5.31 5.28
N SER A 42 -1.12 -5.15 4.04
CA SER A 42 0.32 -5.05 3.74
C SER A 42 0.97 -3.84 4.42
N ILE A 43 2.03 -4.08 5.20
CA ILE A 43 2.80 -3.03 5.88
C ILE A 43 3.40 -2.02 4.90
N GLU A 44 3.82 -2.47 3.72
CA GLU A 44 4.34 -1.56 2.69
C GLU A 44 3.22 -0.67 2.13
N ALA A 45 2.04 -1.25 1.84
CA ALA A 45 0.91 -0.49 1.34
C ALA A 45 0.47 0.58 2.35
N ILE A 46 0.34 0.16 3.61
CA ILE A 46 0.01 1.04 4.73
C ILE A 46 1.11 2.09 4.93
N GLY A 47 2.37 1.69 4.83
CA GLY A 47 3.51 2.60 4.95
C GLY A 47 3.55 3.67 3.86
N MET A 48 3.20 3.32 2.61
CA MET A 48 3.05 4.30 1.53
C MET A 48 1.90 5.28 1.81
N LEU A 49 0.76 4.78 2.32
CA LEU A 49 -0.37 5.62 2.71
C LEU A 49 0.06 6.65 3.77
N PHE A 50 0.62 6.19 4.90
CA PHE A 50 1.05 7.09 5.97
C PHE A 50 2.21 8.00 5.57
N SER A 51 3.12 7.55 4.71
CA SER A 51 4.20 8.41 4.20
C SER A 51 3.65 9.56 3.35
N GLU A 52 2.60 9.31 2.56
CA GLU A 52 1.96 10.35 1.76
C GLU A 52 1.14 11.32 2.63
N LEU A 53 0.43 10.80 3.65
CA LEU A 53 -0.26 11.64 4.64
C LEU A 53 0.73 12.53 5.41
N ALA A 54 1.84 11.96 5.88
CA ALA A 54 2.90 12.67 6.59
C ALA A 54 3.79 13.54 5.66
N LYS A 55 3.59 13.45 4.34
CA LYS A 55 4.41 14.11 3.30
C LYS A 55 5.91 13.84 3.41
N GLN A 56 6.28 12.71 4.03
CA GLN A 56 7.66 12.27 4.21
C GLN A 56 7.72 10.74 4.27
N ALA A 57 8.84 10.16 3.82
CA ALA A 57 9.02 8.71 3.88
C ALA A 57 9.13 8.24 5.33
N LEU A 58 8.23 7.35 5.74
CA LEU A 58 8.24 6.74 7.07
C LEU A 58 8.97 5.39 7.02
N PRO A 59 9.94 5.15 7.91
CA PRO A 59 10.61 3.85 8.01
C PRO A 59 9.61 2.73 8.37
N PRO A 60 9.79 1.50 7.85
CA PRO A 60 8.90 0.38 8.17
C PRO A 60 8.73 0.11 9.67
N GLN A 61 9.76 0.38 10.48
CA GLN A 61 9.72 0.22 11.93
C GLN A 61 8.72 1.17 12.59
N VAL A 62 8.64 2.42 12.10
CA VAL A 62 7.69 3.42 12.59
C VAL A 62 6.26 3.00 12.25
N ILE A 63 6.04 2.47 11.04
CA ILE A 63 4.74 1.96 10.62
C ILE A 63 4.31 0.76 11.47
N CYS A 64 5.23 -0.18 11.75
CA CYS A 64 4.93 -1.32 12.60
C CYS A 64 4.58 -0.89 14.03
N GLU A 65 5.29 0.10 14.58
CA GLU A 65 5.01 0.66 15.90
C GLU A 65 3.65 1.35 15.96
N LEU A 66 3.31 2.16 14.94
CA LEU A 66 2.00 2.82 14.81
C LEU A 66 0.84 1.81 14.72
N LEU A 67 1.07 0.67 14.07
CA LEU A 67 0.10 -0.43 13.97
C LEU A 67 0.06 -1.32 15.22
N GLY A 68 0.86 -1.01 16.25
CA GLY A 68 0.89 -1.73 17.52
C GLY A 68 1.54 -3.11 17.44
N PHE A 69 2.42 -3.36 16.46
CA PHE A 69 3.14 -4.62 16.40
C PHE A 69 4.25 -4.72 17.45
N ASN A 70 4.52 -5.93 17.93
CA ASN A 70 5.66 -6.23 18.77
C ASN A 70 6.96 -6.17 17.96
N LYS A 71 7.95 -5.41 18.45
CA LYS A 71 9.26 -5.19 17.78
C LYS A 71 10.03 -6.50 17.53
N GLU A 72 9.96 -7.46 18.46
CA GLU A 72 10.68 -8.74 18.37
C GLU A 72 10.03 -9.65 17.31
N GLU A 73 8.70 -9.72 17.30
CA GLU A 73 7.94 -10.50 16.31
C GLU A 73 8.11 -9.92 14.91
N VAL A 74 8.06 -8.59 14.77
CA VAL A 74 8.32 -7.89 13.51
C VAL A 74 9.72 -8.24 13.01
N LYS A 75 10.75 -8.11 13.86
CA LYS A 75 12.13 -8.43 13.47
C LYS A 75 12.25 -9.86 12.96
N ALA A 76 11.72 -10.84 13.70
CA ALA A 76 11.76 -12.24 13.30
C ALA A 76 11.00 -12.50 11.98
N ALA A 77 9.84 -11.85 11.79
CA ALA A 77 9.03 -11.96 10.59
C ALA A 77 9.74 -11.40 9.34
N PHE A 78 10.42 -10.25 9.48
CA PHE A 78 11.23 -9.67 8.41
C PHE A 78 12.46 -10.53 8.09
N GLU A 79 13.16 -11.06 9.10
CA GLU A 79 14.29 -12.00 8.91
C GLU A 79 13.86 -13.29 8.22
N ALA A 80 12.64 -13.76 8.47
CA ALA A 80 12.05 -14.92 7.80
C ALA A 80 11.48 -14.60 6.40
N GLY A 81 11.59 -13.35 5.92
CA GLY A 81 11.06 -12.92 4.62
C GLY A 81 9.53 -12.91 4.54
N LYS A 82 8.85 -12.91 5.68
CA LYS A 82 7.38 -12.95 5.80
C LYS A 82 6.92 -11.78 6.67
N PRO A 83 6.92 -10.55 6.15
CA PRO A 83 6.49 -9.39 6.92
C PRO A 83 5.06 -9.61 7.45
N PRO A 84 4.75 -9.11 8.66
CA PRO A 84 3.44 -9.28 9.25
C PRO A 84 2.37 -8.58 8.39
N THR A 85 1.11 -8.90 8.62
CA THR A 85 -0.03 -8.21 8.01
C THR A 85 -0.87 -7.58 9.11
N ALA A 86 -1.28 -6.34 8.90
CA ALA A 86 -2.11 -5.62 9.86
C ALA A 86 -3.56 -6.09 9.78
N THR A 87 -4.24 -6.16 10.91
CA THR A 87 -5.69 -6.30 10.96
C THR A 87 -6.38 -5.00 10.59
N GLU A 88 -7.66 -5.07 10.24
CA GLU A 88 -8.49 -3.88 9.99
C GLU A 88 -8.49 -2.95 11.21
N GLU A 89 -8.65 -3.53 12.42
CA GLU A 89 -8.66 -2.79 13.67
C GLU A 89 -7.33 -2.08 13.94
N GLN A 90 -6.19 -2.73 13.65
CA GLN A 90 -4.88 -2.10 13.76
C GLN A 90 -4.76 -0.90 12.83
N LEU A 91 -5.23 -1.00 11.58
CA LEU A 91 -5.22 0.12 10.65
C LEU A 91 -6.13 1.26 11.12
N ILE A 92 -7.35 0.96 11.56
CA ILE A 92 -8.29 1.97 12.07
C ILE A 92 -7.67 2.72 13.26
N ASN A 93 -7.07 2.00 14.20
CA ASN A 93 -6.41 2.59 15.35
C ASN A 93 -5.19 3.42 14.95
N ALA A 94 -4.39 2.96 13.99
CA ALA A 94 -3.26 3.70 13.47
C ALA A 94 -3.68 5.01 12.79
N VAL A 95 -4.75 4.99 11.98
CA VAL A 95 -5.30 6.22 11.37
C VAL A 95 -5.80 7.15 12.46
N LYS A 96 -6.55 6.65 13.46
CA LYS A 96 -7.01 7.47 14.58
C LYS A 96 -5.85 8.18 15.31
N GLN A 97 -4.74 7.48 15.51
CA GLN A 97 -3.56 7.98 16.22
C GLN A 97 -2.69 8.93 15.39
N SER A 98 -2.77 8.86 14.06
CA SER A 98 -1.95 9.70 13.17
C SER A 98 -2.55 11.08 12.90
N VAL A 99 -3.78 11.33 13.34
CA VAL A 99 -4.51 12.57 13.04
C VAL A 99 -4.01 13.70 13.94
N ASP A 100 -3.43 14.72 13.31
CA ASP A 100 -3.04 15.95 13.98
C ASP A 100 -4.25 16.90 14.14
N PRO A 101 -4.22 17.90 15.04
CA PRO A 101 -5.32 18.84 15.24
C PRO A 101 -5.72 19.63 13.98
N GLU A 102 -4.77 19.86 13.07
CA GLU A 102 -4.96 20.54 11.78
C GLU A 102 -5.49 19.63 10.67
N ASP A 103 -5.51 18.31 10.89
CA ASP A 103 -5.98 17.36 9.90
C ASP A 103 -7.50 17.38 9.77
N SER A 104 -7.95 17.04 8.57
CA SER A 104 -9.36 17.07 8.20
C SER A 104 -9.69 15.91 7.28
N VAL A 105 -10.99 15.64 7.11
CA VAL A 105 -11.46 14.66 6.13
C VAL A 105 -10.98 15.05 4.73
N GLU A 106 -10.94 16.33 4.42
CA GLU A 106 -10.51 16.89 3.14
C GLU A 106 -9.01 16.70 2.88
N SER A 107 -8.18 16.56 3.93
CA SER A 107 -6.75 16.24 3.76
C SER A 107 -6.50 14.73 3.60
N TYR A 108 -7.29 13.87 4.28
CA TYR A 108 -7.10 12.41 4.24
C TYR A 108 -7.79 11.73 3.06
N ALA A 109 -9.03 12.11 2.76
CA ALA A 109 -9.86 11.45 1.76
C ALA A 109 -9.21 11.37 0.36
N PRO A 110 -8.56 12.43 -0.16
CA PRO A 110 -7.93 12.37 -1.48
C PRO A 110 -6.77 11.37 -1.53
N VAL A 111 -5.97 11.30 -0.46
CA VAL A 111 -4.84 10.37 -0.36
C VAL A 111 -5.36 8.93 -0.30
N LEU A 112 -6.33 8.66 0.58
CA LEU A 112 -6.92 7.34 0.71
C LEU A 112 -7.59 6.88 -0.59
N SER A 113 -8.38 7.76 -1.22
CA SER A 113 -9.03 7.51 -2.51
C SER A 113 -8.03 7.19 -3.62
N LYS A 114 -6.89 7.91 -3.67
CA LYS A 114 -5.81 7.66 -4.63
C LYS A 114 -5.26 6.23 -4.49
N HIS A 115 -4.94 5.80 -3.27
CA HIS A 115 -4.42 4.44 -3.05
C HIS A 115 -5.46 3.35 -3.33
N ILE A 116 -6.73 3.58 -2.98
CA ILE A 116 -7.83 2.67 -3.32
C ILE A 116 -7.94 2.50 -4.84
N LYS A 117 -7.99 3.61 -5.59
CA LYS A 117 -8.06 3.58 -7.06
C LYS A 117 -6.87 2.85 -7.68
N ARG A 118 -5.66 3.03 -7.11
CA ARG A 118 -4.48 2.29 -7.54
C ARG A 118 -4.69 0.78 -7.43
N PHE A 119 -5.17 0.30 -6.29
CA PHE A 119 -5.39 -1.12 -6.08
C PHE A 119 -6.52 -1.68 -6.94
N GLU A 120 -7.61 -0.94 -7.11
CA GLU A 120 -8.70 -1.34 -8.00
C GLU A 120 -8.20 -1.46 -9.45
N ASN A 121 -7.44 -0.47 -9.93
CA ASN A 121 -6.84 -0.53 -11.26
C ASN A 121 -5.89 -1.73 -11.40
N ALA A 122 -5.02 -1.95 -10.40
CA ALA A 122 -4.12 -3.09 -10.39
C ALA A 122 -4.88 -4.42 -10.45
N GLN A 123 -6.03 -4.56 -9.76
CA GLN A 123 -6.85 -5.77 -9.84
C GLN A 123 -7.43 -5.96 -11.24
N THR A 124 -7.99 -4.92 -11.86
CA THR A 124 -8.53 -4.97 -13.23
C THR A 124 -7.45 -5.35 -14.24
N VAL A 125 -6.33 -4.63 -14.24
CA VAL A 125 -5.22 -4.87 -15.18
C VAL A 125 -4.65 -6.28 -15.00
N MET A 126 -4.45 -6.73 -13.75
CA MET A 126 -3.92 -8.06 -13.49
C MET A 126 -4.89 -9.18 -13.88
N ALA A 127 -6.21 -8.99 -13.71
CA ALA A 127 -7.20 -9.98 -14.14
C ALA A 127 -7.10 -10.30 -15.64
N GLU A 128 -6.73 -9.31 -16.46
CA GLU A 128 -6.53 -9.49 -17.89
C GLU A 128 -5.13 -9.98 -18.25
N LEU A 129 -4.08 -9.48 -17.58
CA LEU A 129 -2.71 -9.72 -17.98
C LEU A 129 -2.06 -10.94 -17.32
N THR A 130 -2.60 -11.48 -16.23
CA THR A 130 -1.95 -12.59 -15.49
C THR A 130 -1.60 -13.78 -16.39
N GLY A 131 -2.47 -14.15 -17.34
CA GLY A 131 -2.19 -15.24 -18.28
C GLY A 131 -0.96 -14.96 -19.16
N GLN A 132 -0.89 -13.78 -19.77
CA GLN A 132 0.22 -13.38 -20.64
C GLN A 132 1.52 -13.17 -19.84
N LEU A 133 1.43 -12.62 -18.62
CA LEU A 133 2.58 -12.49 -17.72
C LEU A 133 3.15 -13.86 -17.35
N THR A 134 2.29 -14.84 -17.14
CA THR A 134 2.69 -16.24 -16.86
C THR A 134 3.36 -16.88 -18.07
N GLU A 135 2.80 -16.66 -19.27
CA GLU A 135 3.40 -17.13 -20.52
C GLU A 135 4.80 -16.54 -20.73
N PHE A 136 4.92 -15.22 -20.59
CA PHE A 136 6.21 -14.53 -20.69
C PHE A 136 7.22 -15.10 -19.71
N HIS A 137 6.86 -15.22 -18.42
CA HIS A 137 7.76 -15.73 -17.39
C HIS A 137 8.24 -17.16 -17.72
N THR A 138 7.32 -18.00 -18.20
CA THR A 138 7.62 -19.38 -18.60
C THR A 138 8.61 -19.43 -19.77
N LYS A 139 8.42 -18.62 -20.82
CA LYS A 139 9.35 -18.52 -21.96
C LYS A 139 10.70 -17.91 -21.57
N ALA A 140 10.68 -16.94 -20.66
CA ALA A 140 11.88 -16.33 -20.12
C ALA A 140 12.64 -17.30 -19.20
N GLY A 141 12.01 -18.36 -18.70
CA GLY A 141 12.59 -19.27 -17.71
C GLY A 141 12.80 -18.59 -16.35
N GLY A 142 12.04 -17.53 -16.07
CA GLY A 142 12.24 -16.66 -14.91
C GLY A 142 13.55 -15.86 -14.90
N ASP A 143 14.26 -15.79 -16.03
CA ASP A 143 15.53 -15.08 -16.14
C ASP A 143 15.40 -13.58 -15.79
N VAL A 144 16.18 -13.15 -14.80
CA VAL A 144 16.15 -11.78 -14.27
C VAL A 144 16.60 -10.76 -15.33
N GLY A 145 17.49 -11.13 -16.25
CA GLY A 145 17.93 -10.27 -17.35
C GLY A 145 16.82 -9.98 -18.36
N LYS A 146 16.07 -11.00 -18.77
CA LYS A 146 14.90 -10.86 -19.65
C LYS A 146 13.77 -10.08 -18.98
N ILE A 147 13.53 -10.33 -17.69
CA ILE A 147 12.56 -9.54 -16.91
C ILE A 147 13.00 -8.08 -16.79
N SER A 148 14.29 -7.83 -16.61
CA SER A 148 14.87 -6.48 -16.61
C SER A 148 14.61 -5.74 -17.92
N ALA A 149 14.80 -6.42 -19.06
CA ALA A 149 14.52 -5.86 -20.37
C ALA A 149 13.04 -5.49 -20.54
N LEU A 150 12.12 -6.36 -20.12
CA LEU A 150 10.68 -6.05 -20.11
C LEU A 150 10.38 -4.81 -19.28
N PHE A 151 10.90 -4.74 -18.04
CA PHE A 151 10.64 -3.59 -17.17
C PHE A 151 11.22 -2.30 -17.74
N SER A 152 12.42 -2.36 -18.32
CA SER A 152 13.04 -1.24 -19.02
C SER A 152 12.11 -0.66 -20.10
N ASP A 153 11.48 -1.51 -20.90
CA ASP A 153 10.58 -1.09 -21.97
C ASP A 153 9.20 -0.62 -21.48
N LEU A 154 8.83 -0.99 -20.25
CA LEU A 154 7.62 -0.53 -19.57
C LEU A 154 7.84 0.77 -18.79
N THR A 155 9.09 1.19 -18.53
CA THR A 155 9.32 2.45 -17.83
C THR A 155 8.82 3.65 -18.66
N PRO A 156 8.31 4.71 -17.99
CA PRO A 156 7.89 5.92 -18.69
C PRO A 156 9.07 6.69 -19.28
N GLU A 157 8.79 7.54 -20.27
CA GLU A 157 9.76 8.49 -20.78
C GLU A 157 10.25 9.45 -19.67
N PRO A 158 11.54 9.82 -19.65
CA PRO A 158 12.58 9.54 -20.63
C PRO A 158 13.38 8.26 -20.35
N GLN A 159 12.93 7.39 -19.44
CA GLN A 159 13.70 6.21 -18.99
C GLN A 159 13.43 4.95 -19.81
N LYS A 160 12.40 4.98 -20.65
CA LYS A 160 12.01 3.86 -21.52
C LYS A 160 13.21 3.29 -22.29
N GLY A 161 13.35 1.97 -22.25
CA GLY A 161 14.39 1.24 -22.97
C GLY A 161 15.81 1.37 -22.37
N LYS A 162 15.97 2.12 -21.27
CA LYS A 162 17.28 2.24 -20.61
C LYS A 162 17.51 1.09 -19.64
N PRO A 163 18.77 0.59 -19.55
CA PRO A 163 19.11 -0.45 -18.60
C PRO A 163 18.75 -0.07 -17.17
N ILE A 164 18.03 -0.96 -16.50
CA ILE A 164 17.71 -0.80 -15.08
C ILE A 164 18.99 -1.03 -14.26
N PRO A 165 19.28 -0.17 -13.26
CA PRO A 165 20.46 -0.31 -12.42
C PRO A 165 20.64 -1.70 -11.81
N ALA A 166 21.89 -2.13 -11.67
CA ALA A 166 22.23 -3.43 -11.10
C ALA A 166 21.63 -3.59 -9.69
N GLY A 167 21.00 -4.73 -9.44
CA GLY A 167 20.33 -5.05 -8.17
C GLY A 167 18.93 -4.44 -8.01
N MET A 168 18.52 -3.46 -8.82
CA MET A 168 17.20 -2.85 -8.71
C MET A 168 16.07 -3.83 -9.09
N ILE A 169 16.27 -4.67 -10.10
CA ILE A 169 15.29 -5.71 -10.44
C ILE A 169 15.12 -6.73 -9.31
N ASN A 170 16.22 -7.20 -8.72
CA ASN A 170 16.15 -8.13 -7.59
C ASN A 170 15.39 -7.52 -6.40
N ALA A 171 15.61 -6.22 -6.15
CA ALA A 171 14.86 -5.48 -5.13
C ALA A 171 13.37 -5.36 -5.45
N LEU A 172 13.01 -5.00 -6.69
CA LEU A 172 11.61 -4.91 -7.15
C LEU A 172 10.87 -6.26 -7.05
N LEU A 173 11.55 -7.33 -7.48
CA LEU A 173 11.04 -8.70 -7.43
C LEU A 173 11.05 -9.30 -6.01
N ARG A 174 11.79 -8.67 -5.07
CA ARG A 174 12.03 -9.16 -3.70
C ARG A 174 12.64 -10.56 -3.65
N ILE A 175 13.71 -10.73 -4.41
CA ILE A 175 14.49 -11.97 -4.45
C ILE A 175 15.90 -11.71 -3.94
N ASP A 176 16.67 -12.78 -3.71
CA ASP A 176 18.08 -12.65 -3.31
C ASP A 176 18.84 -11.73 -4.29
N PRO A 177 19.68 -10.80 -3.82
CA PRO A 177 20.43 -9.87 -4.67
C PRO A 177 21.32 -10.54 -5.73
N LYS A 178 21.68 -11.81 -5.53
CA LYS A 178 22.49 -12.62 -6.44
C LYS A 178 21.65 -13.63 -7.24
N ALA A 179 20.33 -13.68 -7.05
CA ALA A 179 19.47 -14.55 -7.82
C ALA A 179 19.47 -14.15 -9.30
N ALA A 180 19.73 -15.12 -10.18
CA ALA A 180 19.62 -14.97 -11.62
C ALA A 180 18.22 -15.30 -12.16
N VAL A 181 17.38 -15.94 -11.33
CA VAL A 181 16.02 -16.35 -11.70
C VAL A 181 15.04 -15.98 -10.60
N CYS A 182 13.78 -15.72 -10.96
CA CYS A 182 12.68 -15.53 -10.01
C CYS A 182 11.53 -16.50 -10.28
N SER A 183 10.69 -16.73 -9.27
CA SER A 183 9.45 -17.48 -9.47
C SER A 183 8.38 -16.65 -10.18
N VAL A 184 7.37 -17.31 -10.74
CA VAL A 184 6.24 -16.64 -11.40
C VAL A 184 5.43 -15.84 -10.39
N GLU A 185 5.32 -16.32 -9.15
CA GLU A 185 4.61 -15.65 -8.06
C GLU A 185 5.29 -14.32 -7.71
N SER A 186 6.62 -14.30 -7.57
CA SER A 186 7.37 -13.07 -7.31
C SER A 186 7.21 -12.05 -8.45
N PHE A 187 7.23 -12.53 -9.69
CA PHE A 187 7.04 -11.70 -10.88
C PHE A 187 5.63 -11.08 -10.95
N ILE A 188 4.58 -11.89 -10.81
CA ILE A 188 3.18 -11.44 -10.78
C ILE A 188 2.95 -10.48 -9.61
N ALA A 189 3.47 -10.81 -8.43
CA ALA A 189 3.35 -9.95 -7.26
C ALA A 189 4.08 -8.61 -7.47
N CYS A 190 5.18 -8.59 -8.22
CA CYS A 190 5.88 -7.35 -8.57
C CYS A 190 5.00 -6.41 -9.39
N PHE A 191 4.34 -6.90 -10.45
CA PHE A 191 3.38 -6.08 -11.20
C PHE A 191 2.27 -5.56 -10.31
N ARG A 192 1.59 -6.45 -9.57
CA ARG A 192 0.45 -6.06 -8.72
C ARG A 192 0.80 -4.96 -7.71
N ARG A 193 2.02 -4.93 -7.19
CA ARG A 193 2.49 -3.91 -6.24
C ARG A 193 2.80 -2.56 -6.88
N ASN A 194 3.24 -2.56 -8.14
CA ASN A 194 3.83 -1.38 -8.79
C ASN A 194 2.93 -0.75 -9.86
N LEU A 195 1.80 -1.35 -10.21
CA LEU A 195 0.83 -0.74 -11.11
C LEU A 195 0.23 0.53 -10.46
N ASP A 196 0.24 1.62 -11.22
CA ASP A 196 -0.42 2.88 -10.88
C ASP A 196 -1.75 3.02 -11.65
N VAL A 197 -2.53 4.06 -11.36
CA VAL A 197 -3.79 4.39 -12.05
C VAL A 197 -3.61 4.72 -13.53
N ALA A 198 -2.40 5.11 -13.95
CA ALA A 198 -2.08 5.39 -15.35
C ALA A 198 -1.74 4.14 -16.15
N ASP A 199 -1.44 3.02 -15.48
CA ASP A 199 -1.11 1.78 -16.14
C ASP A 199 -2.36 1.08 -16.64
N THR A 200 -2.38 0.77 -17.92
CA THR A 200 -3.52 0.10 -18.57
C THR A 200 -3.07 -1.13 -19.32
N VAL A 201 -4.03 -2.02 -19.57
CA VAL A 201 -3.84 -3.20 -20.42
C VAL A 201 -3.32 -2.80 -21.81
N ASP A 202 -3.86 -1.73 -22.40
CA ASP A 202 -3.48 -1.26 -23.73
C ASP A 202 -2.05 -0.72 -23.80
N ILE A 203 -1.51 -0.23 -22.69
CA ILE A 203 -0.11 0.22 -22.60
C ILE A 203 0.83 -0.98 -22.39
N ILE A 204 0.49 -1.90 -21.50
CA ILE A 204 1.40 -2.98 -21.07
C ILE A 204 1.38 -4.16 -22.06
N ARG A 205 0.20 -4.56 -22.54
CA ARG A 205 0.02 -5.77 -23.36
C ARG A 205 0.87 -5.76 -24.63
N PRO A 206 0.97 -4.67 -25.41
CA PRO A 206 1.78 -4.67 -26.63
C PRO A 206 3.27 -4.94 -26.34
N VAL A 207 3.82 -4.31 -25.29
CA VAL A 207 5.22 -4.51 -24.88
C VAL A 207 5.43 -5.94 -24.42
N LEU A 208 4.53 -6.47 -23.60
CA LEU A 208 4.59 -7.85 -23.12
C LEU A 208 4.56 -8.87 -24.28
N LEU A 209 3.68 -8.67 -25.26
CA LEU A 209 3.57 -9.54 -26.44
C LEU A 209 4.83 -9.51 -27.31
N GLU A 210 5.47 -8.34 -27.45
CA GLU A 210 6.74 -8.23 -28.17
C GLU A 210 7.83 -9.08 -27.52
N HIS A 211 7.91 -9.07 -26.18
CA HIS A 211 8.86 -9.88 -25.42
C HIS A 211 8.52 -11.37 -25.42
N ILE A 212 7.24 -11.75 -25.52
CA ILE A 212 6.78 -13.15 -25.66
C ILE A 212 7.14 -13.74 -27.03
N ALA A 213 7.28 -12.90 -28.05
CA ALA A 213 7.60 -13.31 -29.41
C ALA A 213 9.11 -13.46 -29.69
N LYS A 214 9.97 -12.96 -28.80
CA LYS A 214 11.44 -13.07 -28.84
C LYS A 214 11.90 -14.41 -28.27
#